data_AF-W4V4X2-F1
#
_entry.id   AF-W4V4X2-F1
#
_cell.length_a   1.000
_cell.length_b   1.000
_cell.length_c   1.000
_cell.angle_alpha   90.00
_cell.angle_beta   90.00
_cell.angle_gamma   90.00
#
_symmetry.space_group_name_H-M   'P 1'
#
loop_
_entity.id
_entity.type
_entity.pdbx_description
1 polymer ?
#
loop_
_entity_poly.entity_id
_entity_poly.type
_entity_poly.pdbx_seq_one_letter_code
_entity_poly.pdbx_strand_id
1 'polypeptide(L)'
;MSLWPELSAILDVDMVQLMEGEITPNKPDSGNIDKVRFYVCPTCGNILVSTGSASILCCGRKLEQILPTDSSDAIKITVEEIDTDYFVTFDHPMAKEHYISFVAYIKSDRVFLNRLYPEQSPTCRFPLTKGGKLYVYCIKHGLVVYSDIRQARFRNEL
;
A
#
# COMPACT_ATOMS: atom_id res chain seq x y z
N MET A 1 -9.50 32.04 26.05
CA MET A 1 -9.08 31.39 24.79
C MET A 1 -8.13 30.27 25.15
N SER A 2 -8.19 29.14 24.43
CA SER A 2 -7.31 27.99 24.67
C SER A 2 -5.87 28.33 24.25
N LEU A 3 -4.88 28.04 25.10
CA LEU A 3 -3.45 28.25 24.83
C LEU A 3 -2.82 27.12 23.98
N TRP A 4 -3.57 26.04 23.76
CA TRP A 4 -3.08 24.84 23.08
C TRP A 4 -2.57 25.07 21.65
N PRO A 5 -3.20 25.91 20.81
CA PRO A 5 -2.69 26.20 19.46
C PRO A 5 -1.33 26.91 19.49
N GLU A 6 -1.15 27.87 20.39
CA GLU A 6 0.10 28.63 20.52
C GLU A 6 1.24 27.74 21.03
N LEU A 7 0.96 26.89 22.03
CA LEU A 7 1.93 25.94 22.57
C LEU A 7 2.35 24.88 21.55
N SER A 8 1.39 24.33 20.79
CA SER A 8 1.66 23.38 19.71
C SER A 8 2.56 23.99 18.64
N ALA A 9 2.33 25.26 18.26
CA ALA A 9 3.16 25.97 17.29
C ALA A 9 4.58 26.27 17.81
N ILE A 10 4.73 26.62 19.10
CA ILE A 10 6.06 26.89 19.69
C ILE A 10 6.87 25.60 19.85
N LEU A 11 6.22 24.50 20.23
CA LEU A 11 6.89 23.24 20.52
C LEU A 11 7.07 22.36 19.27
N ASP A 12 6.45 22.71 18.14
CA ASP A 12 6.43 21.92 16.89
C ASP A 12 5.95 20.48 17.11
N VAL A 13 4.90 20.33 17.93
CA VAL A 13 4.33 19.04 18.34
C VAL A 13 2.82 19.07 18.19
N ASP A 14 2.24 17.94 17.82
CA ASP A 14 0.80 17.75 17.69
C ASP A 14 0.05 18.07 19.00
N MET A 15 -1.06 18.79 18.87
CA MET A 15 -1.85 19.26 20.01
C MET A 15 -2.44 18.10 20.82
N VAL A 16 -2.83 17.00 20.16
CA VAL A 16 -3.41 15.84 20.84
C VAL A 16 -2.35 15.18 21.71
N GLN A 17 -1.13 14.99 21.19
CA GLN A 17 0.00 14.45 21.97
C GLN A 17 0.36 15.34 23.17
N LEU A 18 0.29 16.66 23.00
CA LEU A 18 0.49 17.61 24.11
C LEU A 18 -0.58 17.46 25.19
N MET A 19 -1.84 17.24 24.80
CA MET A 19 -2.94 17.03 25.74
C MET A 19 -2.86 15.67 26.44
N GLU A 20 -2.34 14.65 25.76
CA GLU A 20 -2.12 13.30 26.32
C GLU A 20 -0.91 13.24 27.26
N GLY A 21 -0.05 14.28 27.26
CA GLY A 21 1.14 14.36 28.13
C GLY A 21 2.31 13.47 27.68
N GLU A 22 2.18 12.80 26.53
CA GLU A 22 3.19 11.91 25.96
C GLU A 22 3.48 12.29 24.51
N ILE A 23 4.71 12.74 24.25
CA ILE A 23 5.18 13.06 22.91
C ILE A 23 6.08 11.92 22.46
N THR A 24 5.56 11.03 21.60
CA THR A 24 6.35 9.93 21.06
C THR A 24 6.79 10.27 19.63
N PRO A 25 8.03 10.74 19.42
CA PRO A 25 8.53 11.02 18.08
C PRO A 25 8.70 9.72 17.29
N ASN A 26 8.48 9.79 15.97
CA ASN A 26 8.83 8.68 15.09
C ASN A 26 10.35 8.48 15.13
N LYS A 27 10.80 7.23 15.07
CA LYS A 27 12.22 6.93 14.90
C LYS A 27 12.69 7.43 13.53
N PRO A 28 13.95 7.89 13.39
CA PRO A 28 14.51 8.25 12.10
C PRO A 28 14.31 7.12 11.10
N ASP A 29 13.74 7.44 9.94
CA ASP A 29 13.54 6.48 8.88
C ASP A 29 14.91 6.13 8.26
N SER A 30 15.23 4.84 8.22
CA SER A 30 16.45 4.36 7.57
C SER A 30 16.31 4.31 6.04
N GLY A 31 15.13 4.64 5.49
CA GLY A 31 14.83 4.60 4.06
C GLY A 31 14.84 3.18 3.48
N ASN A 32 14.63 2.16 4.32
CA ASN A 32 14.67 0.77 3.85
C ASN A 32 13.36 0.43 3.13
N ILE A 33 13.39 0.41 1.80
CA ILE A 33 12.23 0.18 0.93
C ILE A 33 11.61 -1.22 1.14
N ASP A 34 12.38 -2.21 1.57
CA ASP A 34 11.84 -3.54 1.87
C ASP A 34 10.89 -3.53 3.09
N LYS A 35 10.93 -2.48 3.91
CA LYS A 35 10.02 -2.26 5.05
C LYS A 35 8.83 -1.37 4.71
N VAL A 36 8.49 -1.26 3.43
CA VAL A 36 7.35 -0.46 2.98
C VAL A 36 6.07 -0.82 3.73
N ARG A 37 5.32 0.23 4.09
CA ARG A 37 4.04 0.19 4.79
C ARG A 37 3.02 0.91 3.94
N PHE A 38 1.86 0.30 3.80
CA PHE A 38 0.73 0.87 3.08
C PHE A 38 -0.36 1.28 4.07
N TYR A 39 -0.98 2.42 3.80
CA TYR A 39 -2.11 2.93 4.55
C TYR A 39 -3.19 3.34 3.57
N VAL A 40 -4.44 2.94 3.80
CA VAL A 40 -5.58 3.36 2.99
C VAL A 40 -6.65 3.95 3.88
N CYS A 41 -7.09 5.16 3.56
CA CYS A 41 -8.23 5.75 4.24
C CYS A 41 -9.53 5.10 3.76
N PRO A 42 -10.33 4.46 4.63
CA PRO A 42 -11.55 3.78 4.22
C PRO A 42 -12.68 4.74 3.80
N THR A 43 -12.53 6.05 4.00
CA THR A 43 -13.56 7.04 3.66
C THR A 43 -13.29 7.78 2.37
N CYS A 44 -12.06 8.22 2.11
CA CYS A 44 -11.71 8.92 0.86
C CYS A 44 -10.91 8.07 -0.12
N GLY A 45 -10.50 6.86 0.27
CA GLY A 45 -9.67 5.99 -0.57
C GLY A 45 -8.26 6.53 -0.81
N ASN A 46 -7.77 7.48 0.00
CA ASN A 46 -6.40 7.96 -0.13
C ASN A 46 -5.41 6.85 0.24
N ILE A 47 -4.34 6.72 -0.55
CA ILE A 47 -3.33 5.67 -0.42
C ILE A 47 -2.03 6.36 -0.07
N LEU A 48 -1.41 5.92 1.03
CA LEU A 48 -0.16 6.47 1.53
C LEU A 48 0.85 5.35 1.70
N VAL A 49 2.10 5.68 1.42
CA VAL A 49 3.23 4.76 1.45
C VAL A 49 4.30 5.35 2.34
N SER A 50 4.88 4.54 3.23
CA SER A 50 5.96 4.94 4.12
C SER A 50 6.96 3.80 4.28
N THR A 51 8.24 4.10 4.50
CA THR A 51 9.29 3.12 4.85
C THR A 51 9.52 3.02 6.35
N GLY A 52 9.23 4.10 7.08
CA GLY A 52 9.23 4.16 8.54
C GLY A 52 7.84 3.92 9.15
N SER A 53 7.81 3.64 10.44
CA SER A 53 6.57 3.75 11.23
C SER A 53 6.19 5.22 11.34
N ALA A 54 4.99 5.58 10.89
CA ALA A 54 4.45 6.93 10.99
C ALA A 54 3.01 6.90 11.52
N SER A 55 2.68 7.84 12.39
CA SER A 55 1.30 8.16 12.74
C SER A 55 0.72 9.06 11.66
N ILE A 56 -0.18 8.52 10.85
CA ILE A 56 -0.79 9.24 9.72
C ILE A 56 -2.25 9.51 10.04
N LEU A 57 -2.69 10.76 9.89
CA LEU A 57 -4.10 11.13 10.00
C LEU A 57 -4.70 11.44 8.63
N CYS A 58 -5.89 10.91 8.37
CA CYS A 58 -6.65 11.21 7.16
C CYS A 58 -8.16 11.21 7.47
N CYS A 59 -8.89 12.23 7.00
CA CYS A 59 -10.31 12.41 7.32
C CYS A 59 -10.61 12.35 8.84
N GLY A 60 -9.75 12.97 9.65
CA GLY A 60 -9.91 13.07 11.10
C GLY A 60 -9.68 11.78 11.88
N ARG A 61 -9.21 10.70 11.25
CA ARG A 61 -8.88 9.43 11.93
C ARG A 61 -7.41 9.08 11.74
N LYS A 62 -6.82 8.44 12.75
CA LYS A 62 -5.52 7.78 12.62
C LYS A 62 -5.67 6.57 11.70
N LEU A 63 -4.77 6.46 10.72
CA LEU A 63 -4.73 5.32 9.81
C LEU A 63 -3.81 4.24 10.40
N GLU A 64 -4.29 3.00 10.33
CA GLU A 64 -3.51 1.83 10.66
C GLU A 64 -2.80 1.30 9.42
N GLN A 65 -1.62 0.71 9.63
CA GLN A 65 -0.92 0.02 8.57
C GLN A 65 -1.74 -1.18 8.10
N ILE A 66 -1.83 -1.35 6.79
CA ILE A 66 -2.40 -2.56 6.19
C ILE A 66 -1.33 -3.64 6.16
N LEU A 67 -1.63 -4.75 6.83
CA LEU A 67 -0.78 -5.94 6.82
C LEU A 67 -1.23 -6.89 5.71
N PRO A 68 -0.30 -7.58 5.02
CA PRO A 68 -0.66 -8.65 4.11
C PRO A 68 -1.40 -9.76 4.86
N THR A 69 -2.48 -10.26 4.26
CA THR A 69 -3.23 -11.41 4.74
C THR A 69 -2.82 -12.65 3.96
N ASP A 70 -2.61 -13.76 4.66
CA ASP A 70 -2.52 -15.09 4.06
C ASP A 70 -3.93 -15.59 3.71
N SER A 71 -4.65 -14.87 2.84
CA SER A 71 -6.01 -15.28 2.46
C SER A 71 -5.94 -16.53 1.58
N SER A 72 -6.78 -17.53 1.87
CA SER A 72 -7.03 -18.66 0.95
C SER A 72 -7.53 -18.19 -0.43
N ASP A 73 -8.13 -17.00 -0.47
CA ASP A 73 -8.62 -16.31 -1.67
C ASP A 73 -7.53 -15.42 -2.31
N ALA A 74 -6.33 -15.96 -2.46
CA ALA A 74 -5.27 -15.28 -3.18
C ALA A 74 -5.76 -14.97 -4.61
N ILE A 75 -5.68 -13.70 -5.01
CA ILE A 75 -6.05 -13.25 -6.35
C ILE A 75 -5.21 -14.03 -7.36
N LYS A 76 -5.85 -14.66 -8.36
CA LYS A 76 -5.10 -15.33 -9.42
C LYS A 76 -4.50 -14.26 -10.33
N ILE A 77 -3.20 -14.35 -10.56
CA ILE A 77 -2.45 -13.38 -11.37
C ILE A 77 -1.80 -14.09 -12.54
N THR A 78 -1.86 -13.47 -13.72
CA THR A 78 -1.14 -13.91 -14.92
C THR A 78 -0.11 -12.84 -15.26
N VAL A 79 1.14 -13.26 -15.51
CA VAL A 79 2.26 -12.36 -15.78
C VAL A 79 2.89 -12.69 -17.12
N GLU A 80 2.76 -11.76 -18.06
CA GLU A 80 3.34 -11.84 -19.40
C GLU A 80 4.50 -10.85 -19.51
N GLU A 81 5.52 -11.20 -20.30
CA GLU A 81 6.62 -10.28 -20.62
C GLU A 81 6.34 -9.71 -22.01
N ILE A 82 6.17 -8.39 -22.11
CA ILE A 82 5.89 -7.68 -23.36
C ILE A 82 6.92 -6.57 -23.50
N ASP A 83 7.80 -6.72 -24.49
CA ASP A 83 8.95 -5.84 -24.75
C ASP A 83 9.87 -5.70 -23.52
N THR A 84 9.81 -4.53 -22.85
CA THR A 84 10.61 -4.19 -21.67
C THR A 84 9.80 -4.17 -20.39
N ASP A 85 8.55 -4.65 -20.42
CA ASP A 85 7.61 -4.57 -19.29
C ASP A 85 7.05 -5.95 -18.92
N TYR A 86 6.74 -6.15 -17.65
CA TYR A 86 5.77 -7.14 -17.21
C TYR A 86 4.36 -6.58 -17.39
N PHE A 87 3.52 -7.29 -18.12
CA PHE A 87 2.08 -7.08 -18.19
C PHE A 87 1.40 -8.05 -17.23
N VAL A 88 0.77 -7.51 -16.19
CA VAL A 88 0.11 -8.31 -15.15
C VAL A 88 -1.39 -8.17 -15.29
N THR A 89 -2.07 -9.32 -15.38
CA THR A 89 -3.54 -9.41 -15.42
C THR A 89 -4.03 -10.09 -14.14
N PHE A 90 -5.06 -9.53 -13.52
CA PHE A 90 -5.66 -10.09 -12.32
C PHE A 90 -7.05 -10.65 -12.65
N ASP A 91 -7.27 -11.91 -12.28
CA ASP A 91 -8.62 -12.50 -12.28
C ASP A 91 -9.34 -12.04 -11.01
N HIS A 92 -9.91 -10.83 -11.09
CA HIS A 92 -10.59 -10.19 -9.97
C HIS A 92 -11.71 -9.25 -10.45
N PRO A 93 -12.85 -9.17 -9.73
CA PRO A 93 -13.90 -8.20 -10.03
C PRO A 93 -13.38 -6.75 -9.97
N MET A 94 -13.89 -5.89 -10.84
CA MET A 94 -13.62 -4.45 -10.82
C MET A 94 -14.95 -3.68 -10.71
N ALA A 95 -15.81 -4.09 -9.79
CA ALA A 95 -17.06 -3.39 -9.51
C ALA A 95 -16.84 -2.28 -8.48
N LYS A 96 -17.74 -1.29 -8.42
CA LYS A 96 -17.66 -0.15 -7.49
C LYS A 96 -17.51 -0.58 -6.02
N GLU A 97 -18.19 -1.63 -5.61
CA GLU A 97 -18.15 -2.18 -4.26
C GLU A 97 -17.07 -3.25 -4.08
N HIS A 98 -16.42 -3.71 -5.14
CA HIS A 98 -15.42 -4.78 -5.09
C HIS A 98 -14.42 -4.66 -6.24
N TYR A 99 -13.28 -4.04 -5.96
CA TYR A 99 -12.22 -3.82 -6.93
C TYR A 99 -10.84 -3.81 -6.25
N ILE A 100 -9.80 -3.96 -7.08
CA ILE A 100 -8.42 -3.71 -6.68
C ILE A 100 -8.20 -2.21 -6.71
N SER A 101 -7.83 -1.60 -5.59
CA SER A 101 -7.60 -0.15 -5.51
C SER A 101 -6.18 0.24 -5.89
N PHE A 102 -5.20 -0.60 -5.56
CA PHE A 102 -3.85 -0.42 -6.04
C PHE A 102 -3.07 -1.72 -6.16
N VAL A 103 -2.04 -1.66 -6.99
CA VAL A 103 -0.99 -2.65 -7.10
C VAL A 103 0.33 -1.93 -6.88
N ALA A 104 1.18 -2.48 -6.01
CA ALA A 104 2.49 -1.95 -5.76
C ALA A 104 3.56 -3.01 -6.01
N TYR A 105 4.51 -2.73 -6.89
CA TYR A 105 5.68 -3.58 -7.11
C TYR A 105 6.89 -2.96 -6.41
N ILE A 106 7.45 -3.71 -5.47
CA ILE A 106 8.48 -3.25 -4.55
C ILE A 106 9.78 -3.97 -4.86
N LYS A 107 10.82 -3.17 -5.10
CA LYS A 107 12.19 -3.60 -5.25
C LYS A 107 13.04 -2.93 -4.18
N SER A 108 14.23 -3.45 -3.94
CA SER A 108 15.19 -2.93 -2.94
C SER A 108 15.45 -1.42 -3.05
N ASP A 109 15.32 -0.82 -4.23
CA ASP A 109 15.61 0.59 -4.48
C ASP A 109 14.39 1.43 -4.93
N ARG A 110 13.23 0.82 -5.22
CA ARG A 110 12.09 1.50 -5.85
C ARG A 110 10.74 0.93 -5.45
N VAL A 111 9.74 1.82 -5.44
CA VAL A 111 8.33 1.49 -5.30
C VAL A 111 7.60 1.93 -6.56
N PHE A 112 7.01 0.98 -7.28
CA PHE A 112 6.10 1.26 -8.40
C PHE A 112 4.67 1.11 -7.89
N LEU A 113 3.93 2.21 -7.77
CA LEU A 113 2.55 2.20 -7.30
C LEU A 113 1.60 2.54 -8.46
N ASN A 114 0.74 1.58 -8.82
CA ASN A 114 -0.29 1.75 -9.84
C ASN A 114 -1.66 1.77 -9.14
N ARG A 115 -2.37 2.88 -9.25
CA ARG A 115 -3.78 2.95 -8.81
C ARG A 115 -4.68 2.35 -9.89
N LEU A 116 -5.68 1.61 -9.43
CA LEU A 116 -6.72 1.04 -10.27
C LEU A 116 -8.07 1.57 -9.78
N TYR A 117 -9.00 1.71 -10.70
CA TYR A 117 -10.33 2.26 -10.44
C TYR A 117 -11.41 1.24 -10.77
N PRO A 118 -12.59 1.33 -10.13
CA PRO A 118 -13.74 0.54 -10.54
C PRO A 118 -14.01 0.67 -12.04
N GLU A 119 -14.56 -0.39 -12.63
CA GLU A 119 -14.94 -0.52 -14.03
C GLU A 119 -13.78 -0.48 -15.02
N GLN A 120 -12.54 -0.37 -14.54
CA GLN A 120 -11.32 -0.51 -15.34
C GLN A 120 -10.97 -1.99 -15.54
N SER A 121 -10.28 -2.30 -16.63
CA SER A 121 -9.61 -3.60 -16.78
C SER A 121 -8.64 -3.86 -15.61
N PRO A 122 -8.70 -5.03 -14.97
CA PRO A 122 -7.81 -5.40 -13.87
C PRO A 122 -6.43 -5.78 -14.43
N THR A 123 -5.68 -4.80 -14.93
CA THR A 123 -4.35 -4.99 -15.50
C THR A 123 -3.40 -3.88 -15.06
N CYS A 124 -2.10 -4.18 -14.99
CA CYS A 124 -1.07 -3.17 -14.79
C CYS A 124 0.24 -3.54 -15.49
N ARG A 125 1.11 -2.55 -15.67
CA ARG A 125 2.42 -2.70 -16.30
C ARG A 125 3.52 -2.23 -15.36
N PHE A 126 4.59 -2.99 -15.28
CA PHE A 126 5.80 -2.64 -14.54
C PHE A 126 7.03 -2.87 -15.42
N PRO A 127 8.11 -2.10 -15.26
CA PRO A 127 9.36 -2.38 -15.96
C PRO A 127 9.87 -3.79 -15.65
N LEU A 128 10.44 -4.46 -16.64
CA LEU A 128 10.96 -5.81 -16.51
C LEU A 128 12.22 -5.78 -15.63
N THR A 129 12.06 -6.16 -14.37
CA THR A 129 13.16 -6.26 -13.40
C THR A 129 13.22 -7.62 -12.74
N LYS A 130 14.40 -8.01 -12.23
CA LYS A 130 14.59 -9.26 -11.49
C LYS A 130 14.43 -9.01 -9.98
N GLY A 131 13.78 -9.95 -9.30
CA GLY A 131 13.51 -9.88 -7.87
C GLY A 131 12.38 -8.92 -7.52
N GLY A 132 12.03 -8.82 -6.24
CA GLY A 132 10.97 -7.94 -5.75
C GLY A 132 9.68 -8.65 -5.38
N LYS A 133 8.75 -7.87 -4.81
CA LYS A 133 7.47 -8.35 -4.28
C LYS A 133 6.33 -7.55 -4.90
N LEU A 134 5.28 -8.25 -5.32
CA LEU A 134 4.05 -7.63 -5.80
C LEU A 134 3.03 -7.60 -4.67
N TYR A 135 2.53 -6.42 -4.36
CA TYR A 135 1.47 -6.18 -3.40
C TYR A 135 0.20 -5.81 -4.16
N VAL A 136 -0.91 -6.45 -3.84
CA VAL A 136 -2.21 -6.19 -4.46
C VAL A 136 -3.21 -5.90 -3.35
N TYR A 137 -3.88 -4.76 -3.42
CA TYR A 137 -4.86 -4.37 -2.41
C TYR A 137 -6.27 -4.32 -3.00
N CYS A 138 -7.13 -5.20 -2.48
CA CYS A 138 -8.55 -5.22 -2.74
C CYS A 138 -9.30 -4.54 -1.60
N ILE A 139 -10.29 -3.69 -1.93
CA ILE A 139 -11.07 -2.97 -0.91
C ILE A 139 -11.90 -3.89 0.00
N LYS A 140 -12.16 -5.14 -0.43
CA LYS A 140 -12.89 -6.15 0.36
C LYS A 140 -11.98 -7.16 1.04
N HIS A 141 -10.99 -7.67 0.30
CA HIS A 141 -10.16 -8.80 0.77
C HIS A 141 -8.84 -8.35 1.41
N GLY A 142 -8.53 -7.06 1.39
CA GLY A 142 -7.31 -6.52 1.97
C GLY A 142 -6.09 -6.66 1.05
N LEU A 143 -4.91 -6.69 1.67
CA LEU A 143 -3.62 -6.71 0.98
C LEU A 143 -3.11 -8.14 0.87
N VAL A 144 -2.69 -8.55 -0.32
CA VAL A 144 -1.99 -9.82 -0.56
C VAL A 144 -0.61 -9.55 -1.16
N VAL A 145 0.35 -10.44 -0.89
CA VAL A 145 1.74 -10.31 -1.35
C VAL A 145 2.18 -11.55 -2.13
N TYR A 146 2.82 -11.32 -3.27
CA TYR A 146 3.41 -12.37 -4.11
C TYR A 146 4.93 -12.18 -4.12
N SER A 147 5.63 -13.20 -3.63
CA SER A 147 7.08 -13.27 -3.69
C SER A 147 7.45 -13.98 -5.00
N ASP A 148 8.19 -13.29 -5.89
CA ASP A 148 8.57 -13.77 -7.22
C ASP A 148 7.41 -13.91 -8.23
N ILE A 149 7.08 -12.79 -8.89
CA ILE A 149 6.08 -12.72 -9.97
C ILE A 149 6.37 -13.64 -11.17
N ARG A 150 7.59 -14.19 -11.31
CA ARG A 150 7.92 -15.12 -12.40
C ARG A 150 7.34 -16.52 -12.18
N GLN A 151 7.21 -16.96 -10.93
CA GLN A 151 6.65 -18.28 -10.60
C GLN A 151 5.13 -18.35 -10.76
N ALA A 152 4.45 -17.19 -10.76
CA ALA A 152 3.02 -17.12 -11.06
C ALA A 152 2.66 -17.63 -12.47
N ARG A 153 3.65 -17.78 -13.37
CA ARG A 153 3.49 -18.42 -14.69
C ARG A 153 3.07 -19.90 -14.65
N PHE A 154 3.30 -20.63 -13.54
CA PHE A 154 3.26 -22.09 -13.54
C PHE A 154 2.15 -22.74 -12.70
N ARG A 155 1.24 -21.96 -12.11
CA ARG A 155 0.16 -22.55 -11.29
C ARG A 155 -1.11 -22.94 -12.08
N ASN A 156 -1.04 -22.92 -13.43
CA ASN A 156 -2.15 -23.21 -14.35
C ASN A 156 -1.99 -24.52 -15.14
N GLU A 157 -1.15 -25.46 -14.69
CA GLU A 157 -1.12 -26.82 -15.21
C GLU A 157 -1.11 -27.82 -14.05
N LEU A 158 -2.26 -28.04 -13.40
CA LEU A 158 -2.63 -29.25 -12.66
C LEU A 158 -4.15 -29.29 -12.45
#